data_AF-A0A918CXW2-F1
#
_entry.id   AF-A0A918CXW2-F1
#
_cell.length_a   1.000
_cell.length_b   1.000
_cell.length_c   1.000
_cell.angle_alpha   90.00
_cell.angle_beta   90.00
_cell.angle_gamma   90.00
#
_symmetry.space_group_name_H-M   'P 1'
#
loop_
_entity.id
_entity.type
_entity.pdbx_description
1 polymer ?
#
loop_
_entity_poly.entity_id
_entity_poly.type
_entity_poly.pdbx_seq_one_letter_code
_entity_poly.pdbx_strand_id
1 'polypeptide(L)'
;MSPASARALRRRRVAELRAAEPSLSLRQMADRLGISRDTVTRDLEEIDRAAADPAPPAEQPVGPVGETAPQASHAVPAVADTDGAVVAETAPPAEPVAEARPAGLPQRMPRRQVLALDLDRWPALRRGLAELAPTGLSPESLVSQAIVVMAYGFREGIAKGHLQPDEPFIVRDMVVAPPAPGRALPRRPVPPAPASGA
;
A
#
# COMPACT_ATOMS: atom_id res chain seq x y z
N MET A 1 17.32 -16.28 -26.64
CA MET A 1 15.90 -16.51 -26.28
C MET A 1 15.40 -15.32 -25.48
N SER A 2 14.30 -14.70 -25.89
CA SER A 2 13.76 -13.53 -25.21
C SER A 2 13.15 -13.92 -23.86
N PRO A 3 13.22 -13.08 -22.82
CA PRO A 3 12.64 -13.39 -21.51
C PRO A 3 11.12 -13.64 -21.59
N ALA A 4 10.44 -13.04 -22.57
CA ALA A 4 9.04 -13.29 -22.87
C ALA A 4 8.78 -14.74 -23.35
N SER A 5 9.68 -15.31 -24.17
CA SER A 5 9.51 -16.68 -24.70
C SER A 5 9.73 -17.74 -23.62
N ALA A 6 10.65 -17.50 -22.68
CA ALA A 6 10.88 -18.40 -21.55
C ALA A 6 9.68 -18.48 -20.60
N ARG A 7 9.01 -17.35 -20.34
CA ARG A 7 7.78 -17.32 -19.53
C ARG A 7 6.62 -18.03 -20.23
N ALA A 8 6.45 -17.81 -21.54
CA ALA A 8 5.42 -18.48 -22.32
C ALA A 8 5.59 -20.01 -22.32
N LEU A 9 6.83 -20.49 -22.51
CA LEU A 9 7.14 -21.93 -22.46
C LEU A 9 6.86 -22.52 -21.07
N ARG A 10 7.21 -21.80 -20.00
CA ARG A 10 6.94 -22.26 -18.62
C ARG A 10 5.43 -22.35 -18.34
N ARG A 11 4.66 -21.32 -18.70
CA ARG A 11 3.19 -21.35 -18.56
C ARG A 11 2.57 -22.53 -19.30
N ARG A 12 3.05 -22.82 -20.51
CA ARG A 12 2.63 -24.00 -21.26
C ARG A 12 2.87 -25.30 -20.49
N ARG A 13 4.06 -25.48 -19.89
CA ARG A 13 4.37 -26.67 -19.06
C ARG A 13 3.50 -26.76 -17.81
N VAL A 14 3.18 -25.62 -17.17
CA VAL A 14 2.25 -25.58 -16.02
C VAL A 14 0.84 -26.02 -16.45
N ALA A 15 0.35 -25.55 -17.59
CA ALA A 15 -0.95 -25.94 -18.15
C ALA A 15 -1.00 -27.44 -18.50
N GLU A 16 0.03 -27.95 -19.18
CA GLU A 16 0.17 -29.36 -19.54
C GLU A 16 0.15 -30.26 -18.30
N LEU A 17 0.86 -29.87 -17.23
CA LEU A 17 0.89 -30.63 -15.98
C LEU A 17 -0.47 -30.61 -15.25
N ARG A 18 -1.17 -29.47 -15.23
CA ARG A 18 -2.52 -29.36 -14.65
C ARG A 18 -3.55 -30.21 -15.41
N ALA A 19 -3.43 -30.28 -16.74
CA ALA A 19 -4.31 -31.10 -17.56
C ALA A 19 -4.06 -32.60 -17.39
N ALA A 20 -2.79 -33.01 -17.25
CA ALA A 20 -2.42 -34.41 -17.02
C ALA A 20 -2.81 -34.92 -15.63
N GLU A 21 -2.65 -34.10 -14.59
CA GLU A 21 -2.87 -34.50 -13.19
C GLU A 21 -3.65 -33.43 -12.41
N PRO A 22 -5.00 -33.39 -12.51
CA PRO A 22 -5.82 -32.36 -11.89
C PRO A 22 -5.82 -32.36 -10.36
N SER A 23 -5.42 -33.47 -9.74
CA SER A 23 -5.39 -33.64 -8.28
C SER A 23 -4.07 -33.20 -7.62
N LEU A 24 -3.07 -32.79 -8.41
CA LEU A 24 -1.81 -32.31 -7.86
C LEU A 24 -2.00 -31.02 -7.08
N SER A 25 -1.40 -30.95 -5.90
CA SER A 25 -1.28 -29.70 -5.17
C SER A 25 -0.28 -28.75 -5.85
N LEU A 26 -0.45 -27.44 -5.65
CA LEU A 26 0.46 -26.41 -6.17
C LEU A 26 1.93 -26.64 -5.77
N ARG A 27 2.17 -27.19 -4.58
CA ARG A 27 3.52 -27.52 -4.09
C ARG A 27 4.14 -28.66 -4.90
N GLN A 28 3.39 -29.72 -5.18
CA GLN A 28 3.89 -30.83 -5.98
C GLN A 28 4.14 -30.44 -7.44
N MET A 29 3.30 -29.56 -8.01
CA MET A 29 3.55 -28.98 -9.34
C MET A 29 4.85 -28.18 -9.37
N ALA A 30 5.09 -27.36 -8.34
CA ALA A 30 6.32 -26.57 -8.18
C ALA A 30 7.56 -27.45 -8.09
N ASP A 31 7.52 -28.50 -7.25
CA ASP A 31 8.62 -29.45 -7.07
C ASP A 31 8.95 -30.19 -8.37
N ARG A 32 7.95 -30.63 -9.15
CA ARG A 32 8.17 -31.31 -10.43
C ARG A 32 8.73 -30.40 -11.52
N LEU A 33 8.35 -29.13 -11.52
CA LEU A 33 8.81 -28.15 -12.52
C LEU A 33 10.12 -27.46 -12.11
N GLY A 34 10.60 -27.67 -10.88
CA GLY A 34 11.80 -27.03 -10.35
C GLY A 34 11.64 -25.51 -10.18
N ILE A 35 10.43 -25.04 -9.86
CA ILE A 35 10.10 -23.62 -9.68
C ILE A 35 9.40 -23.39 -8.33
N SER A 36 9.25 -22.12 -7.92
CA SER A 36 8.55 -21.80 -6.67
C SER A 36 7.04 -21.96 -6.78
N ARG A 37 6.38 -22.25 -5.65
CA ARG A 37 4.90 -22.33 -5.56
C ARG A 37 4.23 -21.07 -6.08
N ASP A 38 4.75 -19.89 -5.71
CA ASP A 38 4.19 -18.60 -6.13
C ASP A 38 4.27 -18.39 -7.64
N THR A 39 5.30 -18.94 -8.30
CA THR A 39 5.41 -18.91 -9.76
C THR A 39 4.32 -19.76 -10.40
N VAL A 40 4.02 -20.94 -9.85
CA VAL A 40 2.92 -21.81 -10.33
C VAL A 40 1.58 -21.10 -10.17
N THR A 41 1.32 -20.50 -8.99
CA THR A 41 0.07 -19.75 -8.75
C THR A 41 -0.11 -18.62 -9.77
N ARG A 42 0.92 -17.80 -9.98
CA ARG A 42 0.88 -16.70 -10.95
C ARG A 42 0.68 -17.18 -12.38
N ASP A 43 1.39 -18.23 -12.78
CA ASP A 43 1.27 -18.78 -14.14
C ASP A 43 -0.15 -19.36 -14.37
N LEU A 44 -0.77 -19.98 -13.36
CA LEU A 44 -2.17 -20.46 -13.43
C LEU A 44 -3.18 -19.33 -13.51
N GLU A 45 -3.05 -18.27 -12.71
CA GLU A 45 -3.92 -17.09 -12.77
C GLU A 45 -3.87 -16.42 -14.15
N GLU A 46 -2.69 -16.37 -14.78
CA GLU A 46 -2.53 -15.82 -16.13
C GLU A 46 -3.16 -16.72 -17.20
N ILE A 47 -3.11 -18.04 -17.04
CA ILE A 47 -3.79 -18.99 -17.93
C ILE A 47 -5.31 -18.84 -17.79
N ASP A 48 -5.82 -18.80 -16.56
CA ASP A 48 -7.25 -18.67 -16.29
C ASP A 48 -7.77 -17.31 -16.80
N ARG A 49 -6.98 -16.22 -16.65
CA ARG A 49 -7.30 -14.91 -17.23
C ARG A 49 -7.32 -14.93 -18.76
N ALA A 50 -6.34 -15.58 -19.39
CA ALA A 50 -6.29 -15.71 -20.85
C ALA A 50 -7.43 -16.58 -21.40
N ALA A 51 -7.93 -17.54 -20.61
CA ALA A 51 -9.11 -18.34 -20.96
C ALA A 51 -10.43 -17.58 -20.76
N ALA A 52 -10.48 -16.66 -19.79
CA ALA A 52 -11.66 -15.86 -19.45
C ALA A 52 -11.86 -14.63 -20.35
N ASP A 53 -10.86 -14.24 -21.14
CA ASP A 53 -10.93 -13.10 -22.07
C ASP A 53 -11.08 -13.65 -23.51
N PRO A 54 -12.30 -14.04 -23.95
CA PRO A 54 -12.52 -14.40 -25.33
C PRO A 54 -12.28 -13.16 -26.20
N ALA A 55 -11.42 -13.32 -27.21
CA ALA A 55 -11.12 -12.28 -28.20
C ALA A 55 -12.40 -11.53 -28.60
N PRO A 56 -12.37 -10.19 -28.67
CA PRO A 56 -13.55 -9.42 -29.05
C PRO A 56 -14.05 -9.95 -30.40
N PRO A 57 -15.38 -10.18 -30.57
CA PRO A 57 -15.92 -10.50 -31.87
C PRO A 57 -15.46 -9.41 -32.84
N ALA A 58 -14.98 -9.81 -34.01
CA ALA A 58 -14.56 -8.88 -35.05
C ALA A 58 -15.76 -7.99 -35.43
N GLU A 59 -15.85 -6.82 -34.81
CA GLU A 59 -16.88 -5.84 -35.10
C GLU A 59 -16.54 -5.15 -36.42
N GLN A 60 -17.50 -5.28 -37.32
CA GLN A 60 -17.59 -4.66 -38.63
C GLN A 60 -17.54 -3.13 -38.50
N PRO A 61 -17.03 -2.40 -39.51
CA PRO A 61 -16.87 -0.96 -39.43
C PRO A 61 -18.25 -0.27 -39.52
N VAL A 62 -18.71 0.32 -38.42
CA VAL A 62 -19.86 1.22 -38.42
C VAL A 62 -19.34 2.66 -38.31
N GLY A 63 -19.78 3.50 -39.25
CA GLY A 63 -19.21 4.81 -39.56
C GLY A 63 -19.40 5.91 -38.51
N PRO A 64 -18.84 7.10 -38.79
CA PRO A 64 -18.73 8.19 -37.82
C PRO A 64 -20.02 9.00 -37.77
N VAL A 65 -20.57 9.21 -36.58
CA VAL A 65 -21.66 10.17 -36.36
C VAL A 65 -21.41 10.97 -35.10
N GLY A 66 -21.41 12.29 -35.26
CA GLY A 66 -22.12 13.16 -34.30
C GLY A 66 -21.27 13.82 -33.24
N GLU A 67 -20.52 14.84 -33.66
CA GLU A 67 -20.18 16.01 -32.86
C GLU A 67 -21.43 16.62 -32.19
N THR A 68 -21.42 16.80 -30.87
CA THR A 68 -22.30 17.78 -30.19
C THR A 68 -21.74 18.19 -28.81
N ALA A 69 -21.23 19.42 -28.79
CA ALA A 69 -21.29 20.47 -27.76
C ALA A 69 -20.84 20.22 -26.29
N PRO A 70 -19.99 21.12 -25.74
CA PRO A 70 -19.76 21.26 -24.30
C PRO A 70 -20.70 22.29 -23.67
N GLN A 71 -21.29 21.99 -22.51
CA GLN A 71 -21.88 23.01 -21.64
C GLN A 71 -21.18 23.03 -20.28
N ALA A 72 -20.46 24.12 -20.05
CA ALA A 72 -19.88 24.51 -18.78
C ALA A 72 -20.99 25.01 -17.84
N SER A 73 -20.98 24.54 -16.59
CA SER A 73 -21.65 25.21 -15.47
C SER A 73 -20.61 25.57 -14.42
N HIS A 74 -20.26 26.85 -14.39
CA HIS A 74 -19.59 27.50 -13.27
C HIS A 74 -20.63 27.83 -12.19
N ALA A 75 -20.44 27.28 -10.99
CA ALA A 75 -21.09 27.77 -9.78
C ALA A 75 -20.03 28.50 -8.93
N VAL A 76 -20.29 29.77 -8.66
CA VAL A 76 -19.50 30.69 -7.83
C VAL A 76 -19.92 30.51 -6.36
N PRO A 77 -19.00 30.59 -5.38
CA PRO A 77 -19.31 30.38 -3.97
C PRO A 77 -19.86 31.65 -3.29
N ALA A 78 -20.74 31.47 -2.31
CA ALA A 78 -21.18 32.54 -1.41
C ALA A 78 -20.77 32.22 0.04
N VAL A 79 -19.93 33.12 0.54
CA VAL A 79 -19.53 33.45 1.92
C VAL A 79 -20.49 33.06 3.04
N ALA A 80 -19.91 32.50 4.12
CA ALA A 80 -20.49 32.55 5.46
C ALA A 80 -19.42 33.08 6.44
N ASP A 81 -19.66 34.29 6.93
CA ASP A 81 -19.04 34.85 8.13
C ASP A 81 -19.39 33.97 9.35
N THR A 82 -18.42 33.72 10.22
CA THR A 82 -18.72 33.31 11.60
C THR A 82 -17.65 33.90 12.50
N ASP A 83 -18.03 35.00 13.14
CA ASP A 83 -17.25 35.69 14.16
C ASP A 83 -17.75 35.28 15.56
N GLY A 84 -16.81 35.18 16.49
CA GLY A 84 -17.03 35.29 17.95
C GLY A 84 -17.70 34.13 18.69
N ALA A 85 -16.94 33.43 19.54
CA ALA A 85 -16.90 33.77 20.97
C ALA A 85 -16.21 32.67 21.79
N VAL A 86 -15.23 33.12 22.57
CA VAL A 86 -14.47 32.39 23.58
C VAL A 86 -15.31 32.33 24.86
N VAL A 87 -15.51 31.15 25.44
CA VAL A 87 -15.85 31.02 26.87
C VAL A 87 -15.03 29.88 27.45
N ALA A 88 -14.17 30.24 28.40
CA ALA A 88 -13.47 29.34 29.30
C ALA A 88 -14.43 28.88 30.41
N GLU A 89 -14.50 27.59 30.70
CA GLU A 89 -15.10 27.11 31.95
C GLU A 89 -14.35 25.89 32.51
N THR A 90 -13.48 26.21 33.46
CA THR A 90 -13.24 25.56 34.76
C THR A 90 -13.50 24.05 34.91
N ALA A 91 -12.39 23.33 35.08
CA ALA A 91 -12.35 21.97 35.61
C ALA A 91 -12.67 21.91 37.13
N PRO A 92 -13.25 20.80 37.60
CA PRO A 92 -12.99 20.28 38.94
C PRO A 92 -12.15 18.99 38.90
N PRO A 93 -11.35 18.70 39.95
CA PRO A 93 -10.51 17.52 40.03
C PRO A 93 -11.29 16.33 40.61
N ALA A 94 -11.27 15.19 39.93
CA ALA A 94 -11.79 13.93 40.47
C ALA A 94 -10.90 12.75 40.06
N GLU A 95 -10.17 12.27 41.08
CA GLU A 95 -9.75 10.90 41.39
C GLU A 95 -8.96 10.04 40.36
N PRO A 96 -7.85 9.39 40.79
CA PRO A 96 -7.12 8.44 39.95
C PRO A 96 -7.90 7.12 39.85
N VAL A 97 -8.80 7.05 38.88
CA VAL A 97 -9.42 5.79 38.46
C VAL A 97 -8.32 4.90 37.89
N ALA A 98 -8.12 3.75 38.55
CA ALA A 98 -7.23 2.69 38.12
C ALA A 98 -7.38 2.43 36.62
N GLU A 99 -6.27 2.59 35.92
CA GLU A 99 -6.09 2.45 34.48
C GLU A 99 -6.58 1.06 34.03
N ALA A 100 -7.86 0.98 33.70
CA ALA A 100 -8.46 -0.17 33.04
C ALA A 100 -7.83 -0.27 31.66
N ARG A 101 -6.78 -1.08 31.55
CA ARG A 101 -6.15 -1.45 30.27
C ARG A 101 -7.27 -1.83 29.29
N PRO A 102 -7.45 -1.11 28.16
CA PRO A 102 -8.45 -1.50 27.19
C PRO A 102 -8.11 -2.90 26.68
N ALA A 103 -8.99 -3.85 27.01
CA ALA A 103 -8.98 -5.21 26.49
C ALA A 103 -9.31 -5.14 25.00
N GLY A 104 -8.29 -5.02 24.16
CA GLY A 104 -8.49 -4.94 22.72
C GLY A 104 -7.32 -4.41 21.89
N LEU A 105 -6.11 -4.29 22.46
CA LEU A 105 -4.97 -3.93 21.62
C LEU A 105 -4.71 -5.03 20.58
N PRO A 106 -4.67 -4.70 19.28
CA PRO A 106 -4.53 -5.68 18.21
C PRO A 106 -3.27 -6.52 18.43
N GLN A 107 -3.41 -7.82 18.14
CA GLN A 107 -2.33 -8.80 18.27
C GLN A 107 -1.05 -8.24 17.62
N ARG A 108 0.06 -8.26 18.37
CA ARG A 108 1.38 -7.91 17.84
C ARG A 108 1.63 -8.78 16.61
N MET A 109 1.65 -8.16 15.43
CA MET A 109 2.01 -8.87 14.21
C MET A 109 3.36 -9.58 14.39
N PRO A 110 3.51 -10.81 13.86
CA PRO A 110 4.76 -11.54 13.95
C PRO A 110 5.90 -10.69 13.40
N ARG A 111 6.95 -10.50 14.22
CA ARG A 111 8.04 -9.51 14.04
C ARG A 111 8.89 -9.65 12.77
N ARG A 112 8.56 -10.53 11.82
CA ARG A 112 9.37 -10.83 10.63
C ARG A 112 8.54 -11.15 9.39
N GLN A 113 7.50 -10.38 9.11
CA GLN A 113 7.02 -10.33 7.73
C GLN A 113 7.84 -9.28 6.98
N VAL A 114 8.85 -9.76 6.26
CA VAL A 114 9.55 -8.93 5.27
C VAL A 114 8.59 -8.77 4.10
N LEU A 115 7.98 -7.59 3.98
CA LEU A 115 7.23 -7.23 2.78
C LEU A 115 8.22 -7.07 1.62
N ALA A 116 8.27 -8.08 0.75
CA ALA A 116 8.98 -7.98 -0.50
C ALA A 116 8.12 -7.17 -1.49
N LEU A 117 8.48 -5.90 -1.68
CA LEU A 117 7.84 -5.03 -2.67
C LEU A 117 8.55 -5.18 -4.02
N ASP A 118 7.89 -5.80 -4.99
CA ASP A 118 8.38 -5.91 -6.36
C ASP A 118 8.18 -4.58 -7.11
N LEU A 119 9.21 -3.72 -7.14
CA LEU A 119 9.15 -2.38 -7.73
C LEU A 119 8.84 -2.37 -9.23
N ASP A 120 9.08 -3.47 -9.95
CA ASP A 120 8.81 -3.54 -11.39
C ASP A 120 7.32 -3.49 -11.71
N ARG A 121 6.48 -3.83 -10.74
CA ARG A 121 5.02 -3.74 -10.86
C ARG A 121 4.48 -2.33 -10.66
N TRP A 122 5.32 -1.38 -10.23
CA TRP A 122 4.90 -0.04 -9.82
C TRP A 122 5.73 1.04 -10.54
N PRO A 123 5.50 1.24 -11.86
CA PRO A 123 6.29 2.18 -12.64
C PRO A 123 6.23 3.63 -12.12
N ALA A 124 5.09 4.03 -11.56
CA ALA A 124 4.94 5.35 -10.93
C ALA A 124 5.84 5.51 -9.69
N LEU A 125 5.89 4.47 -8.84
CA LEU A 125 6.78 4.46 -7.66
C LEU A 125 8.24 4.52 -8.08
N ARG A 126 8.64 3.75 -9.10
CA ARG A 126 10.00 3.81 -9.65
C ARG A 126 10.37 5.21 -10.15
N ARG A 127 9.45 5.90 -10.83
CA ARG A 127 9.68 7.28 -11.28
C ARG A 127 9.88 8.23 -10.10
N GLY A 128 9.00 8.18 -9.09
CA GLY A 128 9.15 9.01 -7.89
C GLY A 128 10.45 8.73 -7.11
N LEU A 129 10.86 7.46 -7.01
CA LEU A 129 12.15 7.12 -6.39
C LEU A 129 13.36 7.62 -7.21
N ALA A 130 13.26 7.63 -8.54
CA ALA A 130 14.29 8.20 -9.40
C ALA A 130 14.41 9.73 -9.24
N GLU A 131 13.28 10.43 -9.06
CA GLU A 131 13.26 11.87 -8.77
C GLU A 131 13.91 12.20 -7.42
N LEU A 132 13.84 11.27 -6.46
CA LEU A 132 14.44 11.40 -5.13
C LEU A 132 15.89 10.90 -5.06
N ALA A 133 16.40 10.23 -6.09
CA ALA A 133 17.78 9.71 -6.13
C ALA A 133 18.88 10.78 -5.84
N PRO A 134 18.74 12.05 -6.26
CA PRO A 134 19.72 13.10 -5.94
C PRO A 134 19.91 13.38 -4.44
N THR A 135 19.01 12.90 -3.58
CA THR A 135 19.14 13.04 -2.12
C THR A 135 20.22 12.14 -1.51
N GLY A 136 20.80 11.23 -2.29
CA GLY A 136 21.84 10.29 -1.83
C GLY A 136 21.32 9.15 -0.97
N LEU A 137 20.00 9.05 -0.78
CA LEU A 137 19.36 7.97 -0.05
C LEU A 137 19.08 6.77 -0.96
N SER A 138 19.17 5.57 -0.41
CA SER A 138 18.79 4.37 -1.16
C SER A 138 17.27 4.32 -1.37
N PRO A 139 16.79 3.70 -2.46
CA PRO A 139 15.35 3.52 -2.69
C PRO A 139 14.63 2.84 -1.52
N GLU A 140 15.25 1.85 -0.90
CA GLU A 140 14.71 1.14 0.27
C GLU A 140 14.56 2.05 1.47
N SER A 141 15.52 2.97 1.66
CA SER A 141 15.50 3.96 2.74
C SER A 141 14.37 4.96 2.54
N LEU A 142 14.18 5.43 1.30
CA LEU A 142 13.07 6.33 0.93
C LEU A 142 11.70 5.68 1.14
N VAL A 143 11.52 4.43 0.69
CA VAL A 143 10.29 3.67 0.91
C VAL A 143 10.03 3.46 2.40
N SER A 144 11.06 3.08 3.17
CA SER A 144 10.95 2.90 4.61
C SER A 144 10.53 4.19 5.31
N GLN A 145 11.12 5.33 4.93
CA GLN A 145 10.76 6.63 5.47
C GLN A 145 9.32 7.02 5.15
N ALA A 146 8.86 6.82 3.91
CA ALA A 146 7.48 7.08 3.51
C ALA A 146 6.48 6.24 4.33
N ILE A 147 6.75 4.94 4.53
CA ILE A 147 5.91 4.06 5.34
C ILE A 147 5.84 4.56 6.79
N VAL A 148 6.96 4.99 7.38
CA VAL A 148 6.99 5.53 8.75
C VAL A 148 6.16 6.81 8.86
N VAL A 149 6.27 7.71 7.88
CA VAL A 149 5.47 8.95 7.83
C VAL A 149 3.98 8.63 7.72
N MET A 150 3.60 7.70 6.83
CA MET A 150 2.20 7.29 6.68
C MET A 150 1.66 6.63 7.96
N ALA A 151 2.42 5.75 8.60
CA ALA A 151 2.04 5.12 9.85
C ALA A 151 1.88 6.13 11.00
N TYR A 152 2.70 7.19 11.01
CA TYR A 152 2.52 8.29 11.95
C TYR A 152 1.23 9.06 11.66
N GLY A 153 1.01 9.50 10.42
CA GLY A 153 -0.20 10.23 10.02
C GLY A 153 -1.48 9.44 10.29
N PHE A 154 -1.48 8.13 10.04
CA PHE A 154 -2.60 7.24 10.33
C PHE A 154 -2.94 7.21 11.83
N ARG A 155 -1.93 7.04 12.69
CA ARG A 155 -2.13 7.06 14.16
C ARG A 155 -2.65 8.41 14.65
N GLU A 156 -2.12 9.51 14.11
CA GLU A 156 -2.59 10.85 14.45
C GLU A 156 -4.03 11.08 14.00
N GLY A 157 -4.40 10.59 12.80
CA GLY A 157 -5.78 10.65 12.30
C GLY A 157 -6.76 9.86 13.17
N ILE A 158 -6.39 8.66 13.62
CA ILE A 158 -7.19 7.89 14.59
C ILE A 158 -7.32 8.63 15.91
N ALA A 159 -6.21 9.16 16.46
CA ALA A 159 -6.23 9.87 17.73
C ALA A 159 -7.12 11.12 17.71
N LYS A 160 -7.26 11.77 16.55
CA LYS A 160 -8.15 12.91 16.34
C LYS A 160 -9.58 12.52 15.96
N GLY A 161 -9.89 11.22 15.81
CA GLY A 161 -11.19 10.74 15.38
C GLY A 161 -11.51 10.98 13.91
N HIS A 162 -10.51 11.32 13.09
CA HIS A 162 -10.69 11.54 11.65
C HIS A 162 -10.65 10.25 10.83
N LEU A 163 -10.12 9.16 11.39
CA LEU A 163 -9.98 7.86 10.74
C LEU A 163 -10.52 6.74 11.63
N GLN A 164 -11.19 5.76 11.02
CA GLN A 164 -11.59 4.51 11.65
C GLN A 164 -10.58 3.39 11.30
N PRO A 165 -10.17 2.53 12.26
CA PRO A 165 -9.14 1.50 12.03
C PRO A 165 -9.48 0.46 10.93
N ASP A 166 -10.76 0.23 10.68
CA ASP A 166 -11.25 -0.82 9.76
C ASP A 166 -11.81 -0.28 8.44
N GLU A 167 -11.72 1.04 8.22
CA GLU A 167 -12.20 1.67 7.00
C GLU A 167 -11.04 1.98 6.04
N PRO A 168 -11.24 1.79 4.73
CA PRO A 168 -10.27 2.23 3.74
C PRO A 168 -10.14 3.75 3.81
N PHE A 169 -8.89 4.24 3.82
CA PHE A 169 -8.61 5.68 3.82
C PHE A 169 -7.85 6.07 2.55
N ILE A 170 -8.02 7.33 2.17
CA ILE A 170 -7.30 7.94 1.06
C ILE A 170 -6.49 9.10 1.62
N VAL A 171 -5.19 9.12 1.33
CA VAL A 171 -4.35 10.28 1.63
C VAL A 171 -4.56 11.29 0.52
N ARG A 172 -5.25 12.39 0.83
CA ARG A 172 -5.36 13.57 -0.04
C ARG A 172 -4.43 14.63 0.52
N ASP A 173 -3.53 15.13 -0.33
CA ASP A 173 -2.58 16.21 -0.02
C ASP A 173 -1.63 15.91 1.14
N MET A 174 -0.49 15.27 0.83
CA MET A 174 0.59 15.08 1.80
C MET A 174 1.62 16.21 1.68
N VAL A 175 1.64 17.09 2.69
CA VAL A 175 2.67 18.14 2.79
C VAL A 175 3.86 17.59 3.58
N VAL A 176 5.00 17.45 2.91
CA VAL A 176 6.27 17.09 3.54
C VAL A 176 7.11 18.35 3.65
N ALA A 177 7.38 18.79 4.88
CA ALA A 177 8.25 19.92 5.16
C ALA A 177 9.62 19.44 5.67
N PRO A 178 10.72 20.17 5.39
CA PRO A 178 12.00 19.89 6.02
C PRO A 178 11.86 20.01 7.55
N PRO A 179 12.67 19.25 8.33
CA PRO A 179 12.67 19.40 9.77
C PRO A 179 13.02 20.86 10.11
N ALA A 180 12.17 21.50 10.90
CA ALA A 180 12.41 22.88 11.34
C ALA A 180 13.80 22.95 12.01
N PRO A 181 14.66 23.92 11.64
CA PRO A 181 15.97 24.05 12.25
C PRO A 181 15.81 24.22 13.76
N GLY A 182 16.48 23.36 14.54
CA GLY A 182 16.44 23.37 16.00
C GLY A 182 15.42 22.42 16.64
N ARG A 183 14.51 21.79 15.89
CA ARG A 183 13.64 20.74 16.43
C ARG A 183 14.37 19.40 16.38
N ALA A 184 15.05 19.06 17.48
CA ALA A 184 15.66 17.74 17.63
C ALA A 184 14.56 16.67 17.50
N LEU A 185 14.71 15.77 16.52
CA LEU A 185 13.89 14.56 16.47
C LEU A 185 14.03 13.85 17.83
N PRO A 186 12.94 13.40 18.46
CA PRO A 186 13.01 12.68 19.72
C PRO A 186 13.90 11.45 19.49
N ARG A 187 15.14 11.52 19.99
CA ARG A 187 16.05 10.38 19.94
C ARG A 187 15.40 9.31 20.79
N ARG A 188 15.03 8.20 20.15
CA ARG A 188 14.56 7.02 20.87
C ARG A 188 15.62 6.69 21.92
N PRO A 189 15.28 6.63 23.23
CA PRO A 189 16.25 6.31 24.25
C PRO A 189 16.87 4.96 23.91
N VAL A 190 18.19 4.93 23.81
CA VAL A 190 18.94 3.70 23.60
C VAL A 190 18.68 2.81 24.82
N PRO A 191 18.14 1.59 24.65
CA PRO A 191 17.93 0.71 25.79
C PRO A 191 19.27 0.44 26.48
N PRO A 192 19.30 0.35 27.82
CA PRO A 192 20.53 0.08 28.56
C PRO A 192 21.15 -1.24 28.07
N ALA A 193 22.48 -1.25 27.93
CA ALA A 193 23.21 -2.45 27.54
C ALA A 193 22.87 -3.59 28.51
N PRO A 194 22.70 -4.83 28.01
CA PRO A 194 22.46 -5.98 28.88
C PRO A 194 23.65 -6.09 29.85
N ALA A 195 23.36 -6.15 31.14
CA ALA A 195 24.39 -6.38 32.15
C ALA A 195 25.06 -7.72 31.86
N SER A 196 26.35 -7.70 31.51
CA SER A 196 27.17 -8.90 31.45
C SER A 196 27.29 -9.45 32.86
N GLY A 197 26.48 -10.48 33.16
CA GLY A 197 26.60 -11.23 34.39
C GLY A 197 27.95 -11.94 34.44
N ALA A 198 28.68 -11.67 35.51
CA ALA A 198 29.82 -12.46 36.00
C ALA A 198 29.31 -13.71 36.74
#